data_AF-A0A435BBE9-F1
#
_entry.id   AF-A0A435BBE9-F1
#
_cell.length_a   1.000
_cell.length_b   1.000
_cell.length_c   1.000
_cell.angle_alpha   90.00
_cell.angle_beta   90.00
_cell.angle_gamma   90.00
#
_symmetry.space_group_name_H-M   'P 1'
#
loop_
_entity.id
_entity.type
_entity.pdbx_description
1 polymer ?
#
loop_
_entity_poly.entity_id
_entity_poly.type
_entity_poly.pdbx_seq_one_letter_code
_entity_poly.pdbx_strand_id
1 'polypeptide(L)'
;FDPLADVVPPDYTLCLPVPKGKTYTLAPGTYCDKTLSGNITLEPGVYIMRGTAIKPGGNGSLTGQGVTIFLMEGAQIYINANEQVNLSPPTSGPYAGITIFENHENTSALTLNGGANSVISGFVYAPDAPVSYAGNSDMSGQGDCLRLVGKTVQMTGNSSIKTDCSAVLGSREMYASRLITLVK
;
A
#
# COMPACT_ATOMS: atom_id res chain seq x y z
N PHE A 1 -7.36 -15.39 -12.58
CA PHE A 1 -7.63 -14.05 -13.12
C PHE A 1 -6.85 -13.08 -12.25
N ASP A 2 -5.99 -12.27 -12.85
CA ASP A 2 -5.23 -11.23 -12.16
C ASP A 2 -5.97 -9.91 -12.36
N PRO A 3 -6.49 -9.28 -11.28
CA PRO A 3 -7.33 -8.09 -11.38
C PRO A 3 -6.58 -6.84 -11.83
N LEU A 4 -5.24 -6.82 -11.79
CA LEU A 4 -4.43 -5.65 -12.11
C LEU A 4 -3.32 -5.94 -13.15
N ALA A 5 -3.41 -7.06 -13.88
CA ALA A 5 -2.45 -7.42 -14.93
C ALA A 5 -2.26 -6.34 -16.01
N ASP A 6 -3.32 -5.58 -16.33
CA ASP A 6 -3.29 -4.53 -17.36
C ASP A 6 -2.86 -3.15 -16.81
N VAL A 7 -2.55 -3.05 -15.51
CA VAL A 7 -2.07 -1.80 -14.92
C VAL A 7 -0.62 -1.59 -15.33
N VAL A 8 -0.39 -0.55 -16.13
CA VAL A 8 0.95 -0.11 -16.52
C VAL A 8 1.41 0.97 -15.53
N PRO A 9 2.53 0.78 -14.81
CA PRO A 9 3.13 1.83 -14.00
C PRO A 9 3.49 3.07 -14.86
N PRO A 10 3.45 4.28 -14.30
CA PRO A 10 3.90 5.48 -15.00
C PRO A 10 5.41 5.42 -15.30
N ASP A 11 5.82 6.12 -16.36
CA ASP A 11 7.24 6.31 -16.67
C ASP A 11 7.98 6.98 -15.52
N TYR A 12 9.24 6.59 -15.33
CA TYR A 12 10.07 7.15 -14.27
C TYR A 12 10.42 8.61 -14.54
N THR A 13 10.30 9.43 -13.50
CA THR A 13 10.77 10.82 -13.51
C THR A 13 12.11 10.94 -12.78
N LEU A 14 12.68 12.14 -12.79
CA LEU A 14 13.88 12.43 -12.00
C LEU A 14 13.62 12.15 -10.51
N CYS A 15 14.59 11.53 -9.85
CA CYS A 15 14.52 11.26 -8.42
C CYS A 15 14.45 12.56 -7.63
N LEU A 16 13.35 12.75 -6.89
CA LEU A 16 13.11 13.93 -6.08
C LEU A 16 13.90 13.87 -4.76
N PRO A 17 14.30 15.04 -4.22
CA PRO A 17 14.93 15.10 -2.91
C PRO A 17 13.91 14.76 -1.81
N VAL A 18 14.38 14.04 -0.79
CA VAL A 18 13.62 13.80 0.45
C VAL A 18 13.96 14.90 1.45
N PRO A 19 12.97 15.61 2.04
CA PRO A 19 13.22 16.63 3.05
C PRO A 19 13.99 16.07 4.26
N LYS A 20 14.81 16.90 4.90
CA LYS A 20 15.52 16.52 6.13
C LYS A 20 14.57 16.55 7.33
N GLY A 21 14.76 15.62 8.26
CA GLY A 21 14.03 15.59 9.53
C GLY A 21 13.31 14.27 9.79
N LYS A 22 12.47 14.26 10.82
CA LYS A 22 11.65 13.10 11.23
C LYS A 22 10.17 13.29 10.98
N THR A 23 9.74 14.44 10.48
CA THR A 23 8.38 14.69 10.01
C THR A 23 8.48 15.49 8.73
N TYR A 24 7.93 14.99 7.64
CA TYR A 24 7.97 15.66 6.36
C TYR A 24 6.85 15.20 5.44
N THR A 25 6.57 16.06 4.45
CA THR A 25 5.60 15.81 3.40
C THR A 25 6.33 15.63 2.07
N LEU A 26 5.91 14.64 1.29
CA LEU A 26 6.40 14.36 -0.05
C LEU A 26 5.35 14.74 -1.08
N ALA A 27 5.76 15.47 -2.12
CA ALA A 27 4.93 15.68 -3.30
C ALA A 27 4.95 14.43 -4.22
N PRO A 28 3.93 14.22 -5.07
CA PRO A 28 3.91 13.13 -6.04
C PRO A 28 5.14 13.14 -6.95
N GLY A 29 5.68 11.95 -7.25
CA GLY A 29 6.86 11.80 -8.09
C GLY A 29 7.71 10.58 -7.75
N THR A 30 8.94 10.55 -8.28
CA THR A 30 9.85 9.41 -8.15
C THR A 30 10.83 9.63 -6.98
N TYR A 31 10.97 8.65 -6.10
CA TYR A 31 11.95 8.62 -5.01
C TYR A 31 12.81 7.38 -5.13
N CYS A 32 14.14 7.55 -5.06
CA CYS A 32 15.11 6.51 -5.41
C CYS A 32 16.10 6.23 -4.27
N ASP A 33 16.44 4.96 -4.08
CA ASP A 33 17.59 4.44 -3.31
C ASP A 33 17.76 5.03 -1.91
N LYS A 34 16.64 5.24 -1.20
CA LYS A 34 16.63 5.80 0.16
C LYS A 34 15.76 5.01 1.10
N THR A 35 16.06 5.11 2.39
CA THR A 35 15.14 4.70 3.45
C THR A 35 14.35 5.92 3.93
N LEU A 36 13.04 5.91 3.72
CA LEU A 36 12.12 6.90 4.29
C LEU A 36 11.78 6.48 5.72
N SER A 37 12.08 7.34 6.70
CA SER A 37 11.78 7.12 8.13
C SER A 37 11.16 8.36 8.76
N GLY A 38 10.58 8.20 9.96
CA GLY A 38 9.83 9.23 10.67
C GLY A 38 8.35 9.22 10.34
N ASN A 39 7.71 10.38 10.46
CA ASN A 39 6.34 10.65 10.08
C ASN A 39 6.32 11.19 8.65
N ILE A 40 5.78 10.38 7.74
CA ILE A 40 5.80 10.61 6.30
C ILE A 40 4.37 10.92 5.87
N THR A 41 4.15 12.12 5.36
CA THR A 41 2.89 12.50 4.73
C THR A 41 3.06 12.53 3.22
N LEU A 42 2.15 11.90 2.49
CA LEU A 42 2.06 11.94 1.03
C LEU A 42 0.88 12.84 0.66
N GLU A 43 1.15 13.89 -0.12
CA GLU A 43 0.09 14.63 -0.80
C GLU A 43 -0.65 13.72 -1.81
N PRO A 44 -1.91 14.02 -2.16
CA PRO A 44 -2.66 13.22 -3.14
C PRO A 44 -1.91 13.12 -4.47
N GLY A 45 -1.78 11.91 -5.02
CA GLY A 45 -1.14 11.66 -6.30
C GLY A 45 -0.37 10.35 -6.40
N VAL A 46 0.49 10.26 -7.41
CA VAL A 46 1.20 9.02 -7.77
C VAL A 46 2.66 9.09 -7.33
N TYR A 47 3.13 8.04 -6.67
CA TYR A 47 4.48 7.91 -6.14
C TYR A 47 5.16 6.71 -6.76
N ILE A 48 6.37 6.89 -7.27
CA ILE A 48 7.21 5.79 -7.77
C ILE A 48 8.39 5.64 -6.81
N MET A 49 8.41 4.55 -6.05
CA MET A 49 9.48 4.21 -5.14
C MET A 49 10.40 3.22 -5.86
N ARG A 50 11.64 3.62 -6.14
CA ARG A 50 12.66 2.80 -6.84
C ARG A 50 13.78 2.44 -5.87
N GLY A 51 14.01 1.15 -5.63
CA GLY A 51 15.03 0.70 -4.65
C GLY A 51 14.85 1.30 -3.24
N THR A 52 13.67 1.85 -2.95
CA THR A 52 13.40 2.68 -1.77
C THR A 52 12.70 1.86 -0.72
N ALA A 53 13.14 1.97 0.54
CA ALA A 53 12.49 1.34 1.67
C ALA A 53 11.66 2.38 2.44
N ILE A 54 10.35 2.20 2.51
CA ILE A 54 9.50 2.96 3.42
C ILE A 54 9.47 2.23 4.76
N LYS A 55 10.17 2.76 5.75
CA LYS A 55 10.31 2.18 7.08
C LYS A 55 10.24 3.30 8.13
N PRO A 56 9.03 3.70 8.56
CA PRO A 56 8.84 4.80 9.50
C PRO A 56 9.73 4.70 10.75
N GLY A 57 9.76 3.56 11.44
CA GLY A 57 10.60 3.36 12.62
C GLY A 57 10.14 4.17 13.84
N GLY A 58 10.38 3.66 15.06
CA GLY A 58 10.31 4.46 16.29
C GLY A 58 8.98 5.19 16.53
N ASN A 59 7.85 4.50 16.32
CA ASN A 59 6.48 5.05 16.35
C ASN A 59 6.17 6.04 15.20
N GLY A 60 6.93 5.99 14.11
CA GLY A 60 6.68 6.79 12.91
C GLY A 60 5.39 6.39 12.19
N SER A 61 5.04 7.17 11.18
CA SER A 61 3.81 7.00 10.41
C SER A 61 4.01 7.14 8.90
N LEU A 62 3.10 6.52 8.14
CA LEU A 62 2.92 6.74 6.71
C LEU A 62 1.45 7.10 6.45
N THR A 63 1.19 8.33 6.03
CA THR A 63 -0.16 8.85 5.79
C THR A 63 -0.29 9.41 4.39
N GLY A 64 -1.40 9.13 3.71
CA GLY A 64 -1.68 9.69 2.38
C GLY A 64 -3.11 9.38 1.95
N GLN A 65 -3.83 10.38 1.45
CA GLN A 65 -5.19 10.23 0.96
C GLN A 65 -5.23 10.49 -0.54
N GLY A 66 -5.88 9.62 -1.30
CA GLY A 66 -5.88 9.74 -2.76
C GLY A 66 -4.50 9.45 -3.38
N VAL A 67 -3.79 8.45 -2.84
CA VAL A 67 -2.43 8.12 -3.26
C VAL A 67 -2.34 6.74 -3.90
N THR A 68 -1.50 6.62 -4.93
CA THR A 68 -1.06 5.33 -5.48
C THR A 68 0.45 5.24 -5.36
N ILE A 69 0.94 4.21 -4.69
CA ILE A 69 2.37 3.97 -4.44
C ILE A 69 2.82 2.78 -5.29
N PHE A 70 3.66 3.05 -6.28
CA PHE A 70 4.34 2.04 -7.08
C PHE A 70 5.66 1.64 -6.43
N LEU A 71 5.85 0.36 -6.13
CA LEU A 71 7.09 -0.21 -5.60
C LEU A 71 7.84 -0.90 -6.74
N MET A 72 8.95 -0.30 -7.16
CA MET A 72 9.77 -0.71 -8.29
C MET A 72 11.19 -1.05 -7.81
N GLU A 73 11.89 -1.89 -8.58
CA GLU A 73 13.33 -2.15 -8.41
C GLU A 73 13.71 -2.56 -6.97
N GLY A 74 12.94 -3.48 -6.36
CA GLY A 74 13.22 -3.97 -5.00
C GLY A 74 12.74 -3.04 -3.89
N ALA A 75 12.03 -1.95 -4.21
CA ALA A 75 11.39 -1.09 -3.22
C ALA A 75 10.43 -1.90 -2.33
N GLN A 76 10.29 -1.47 -1.08
CA GLN A 76 9.52 -2.19 -0.07
C GLN A 76 8.85 -1.24 0.92
N ILE A 77 7.75 -1.68 1.52
CA ILE A 77 7.13 -1.02 2.67
C ILE A 77 7.19 -1.97 3.85
N TYR A 78 7.75 -1.48 4.96
CA TYR A 78 7.85 -2.21 6.20
C TYR A 78 7.28 -1.37 7.34
N ILE A 79 6.06 -1.70 7.75
CA ILE A 79 5.33 -1.07 8.84
C ILE A 79 5.00 -2.15 9.88
N ASN A 80 5.44 -1.97 11.12
CA ASN A 80 5.29 -2.98 12.16
C ASN A 80 5.10 -2.39 13.57
N ALA A 81 4.63 -3.22 14.50
CA ALA A 81 4.44 -2.90 15.92
C ALA A 81 3.56 -1.67 16.17
N ASN A 82 4.13 -0.56 16.65
CA ASN A 82 3.39 0.65 17.04
C ASN A 82 3.36 1.71 15.94
N GLU A 83 3.93 1.42 14.77
CA GLU A 83 3.94 2.34 13.63
C GLU A 83 2.54 2.48 13.03
N GLN A 84 2.26 3.64 12.45
CA GLN A 84 0.92 3.96 11.94
C GLN A 84 0.90 4.02 10.43
N VAL A 85 -0.13 3.46 9.80
CA VAL A 85 -0.36 3.56 8.36
C VAL A 85 -1.78 3.99 8.08
N ASN A 86 -1.95 5.08 7.35
CA ASN A 86 -3.27 5.56 6.94
C ASN A 86 -3.26 5.94 5.45
N LEU A 87 -3.71 5.01 4.61
CA LEU A 87 -3.64 5.14 3.15
C LEU A 87 -5.00 4.89 2.49
N SER A 88 -5.35 5.75 1.54
CA SER A 88 -6.49 5.55 0.65
C SER A 88 -6.12 5.81 -0.81
N PRO A 89 -6.72 5.05 -1.74
CA PRO A 89 -6.45 5.24 -3.16
C PRO A 89 -7.16 6.48 -3.70
N PRO A 90 -6.76 6.99 -4.87
CA PRO A 90 -7.59 7.94 -5.61
C PRO A 90 -8.93 7.28 -5.99
N THR A 91 -10.01 8.08 -6.02
CA THR A 91 -11.36 7.62 -6.41
C THR A 91 -11.62 7.74 -7.92
N SER A 92 -10.70 8.35 -8.67
CA SER A 92 -10.80 8.57 -10.11
C SER A 92 -9.42 8.56 -10.77
N GLY A 93 -9.40 8.58 -12.10
CA GLY A 93 -8.17 8.50 -12.89
C GLY A 93 -7.71 7.05 -13.14
N PRO A 94 -6.58 6.87 -13.85
CA PRO A 94 -6.16 5.56 -14.34
C PRO A 94 -5.89 4.54 -13.21
N TYR A 95 -5.42 5.03 -12.06
CA TYR A 95 -5.07 4.22 -10.89
C TYR A 95 -6.14 4.25 -9.79
N ALA A 96 -7.37 4.67 -10.11
CA ALA A 96 -8.48 4.68 -9.18
C ALA A 96 -8.62 3.32 -8.47
N GLY A 97 -8.70 3.36 -7.14
CA GLY A 97 -8.80 2.19 -6.29
C GLY A 97 -7.50 1.45 -5.99
N ILE A 98 -6.36 1.86 -6.53
CA ILE A 98 -5.05 1.23 -6.27
C ILE A 98 -4.26 2.08 -5.29
N THR A 99 -3.95 1.51 -4.11
CA THR A 99 -3.19 2.19 -3.05
C THR A 99 -1.72 1.81 -3.12
N ILE A 100 -1.43 0.52 -3.25
CA ILE A 100 -0.07 0.00 -3.38
C ILE A 100 -0.04 -0.96 -4.56
N PHE A 101 0.92 -0.75 -5.46
CA PHE A 101 1.22 -1.64 -6.57
C PHE A 101 2.71 -1.94 -6.57
N GLU A 102 3.06 -3.19 -6.36
CA GLU A 102 4.42 -3.70 -6.46
C GLU A 102 4.57 -4.43 -7.79
N ASN A 103 5.60 -4.04 -8.55
CA ASN A 103 5.82 -4.56 -9.89
C ASN A 103 6.04 -6.07 -9.86
N HIS A 104 5.68 -6.74 -10.97
CA HIS A 104 6.13 -8.10 -11.19
C HIS A 104 7.65 -8.22 -11.07
N GLU A 105 8.12 -9.39 -10.62
CA GLU A 105 9.52 -9.69 -10.32
C GLU A 105 10.10 -9.01 -9.07
N ASN A 106 9.42 -8.01 -8.49
CA ASN A 106 9.76 -7.56 -7.14
C ASN A 106 9.24 -8.60 -6.14
N THR A 107 10.17 -9.19 -5.38
CA THR A 107 9.88 -10.22 -4.38
C THR A 107 10.09 -9.73 -2.95
N SER A 108 10.30 -8.42 -2.78
CA SER A 108 10.52 -7.80 -1.47
C SER A 108 9.28 -7.95 -0.60
N ALA A 109 9.43 -8.39 0.65
CA ALA A 109 8.29 -8.60 1.52
C ALA A 109 7.55 -7.29 1.81
N LEU A 110 6.23 -7.30 1.63
CA LEU A 110 5.35 -6.19 1.96
C LEU A 110 4.74 -6.40 3.35
N THR A 111 5.17 -5.59 4.32
CA THR A 111 4.70 -5.69 5.71
C THR A 111 3.87 -4.47 6.09
N LEU A 112 2.60 -4.69 6.38
CA LEU A 112 1.61 -3.67 6.71
C LEU A 112 0.95 -4.04 8.05
N ASN A 113 1.77 -4.19 9.09
CA ASN A 113 1.36 -4.57 10.44
C ASN A 113 1.30 -3.31 11.33
N GLY A 114 0.48 -2.34 10.95
CA GLY A 114 0.32 -1.09 11.71
C GLY A 114 -0.35 -1.30 13.07
N GLY A 115 -0.13 -0.36 13.98
CA GLY A 115 -0.75 -0.33 15.30
C GLY A 115 -2.25 -0.02 15.27
N ALA A 116 -2.84 0.18 16.44
CA ALA A 116 -4.24 0.60 16.58
C ALA A 116 -4.50 1.90 15.79
N ASN A 117 -5.68 2.02 15.16
CA ASN A 117 -6.08 3.11 14.25
C ASN A 117 -5.37 3.21 12.90
N SER A 118 -4.50 2.26 12.54
CA SER A 118 -4.03 2.17 11.15
C SER A 118 -5.17 1.80 10.22
N VAL A 119 -5.27 2.39 9.03
CA VAL A 119 -6.33 2.11 8.04
C VAL A 119 -5.72 2.05 6.64
N ILE A 120 -5.96 0.98 5.92
CA ILE A 120 -5.59 0.87 4.50
C ILE A 120 -6.82 0.43 3.74
N SER A 121 -7.10 1.11 2.63
CA SER A 121 -8.21 0.79 1.74
C SER A 121 -7.73 0.59 0.31
N GLY A 122 -8.57 0.05 -0.57
CA GLY A 122 -8.23 -0.16 -1.98
C GLY A 122 -7.43 -1.44 -2.25
N PHE A 123 -6.84 -1.52 -3.43
CA PHE A 123 -5.95 -2.62 -3.80
C PHE A 123 -4.55 -2.40 -3.22
N VAL A 124 -4.07 -3.47 -2.59
CA VAL A 124 -2.66 -3.69 -2.29
C VAL A 124 -2.22 -4.90 -3.11
N TYR A 125 -1.42 -4.65 -4.12
CA TYR A 125 -1.04 -5.60 -5.15
C TYR A 125 0.45 -5.85 -5.10
N ALA A 126 0.87 -7.08 -4.78
CA ALA A 126 2.26 -7.51 -4.71
C ALA A 126 2.39 -8.99 -5.13
N PRO A 127 2.10 -9.29 -6.40
CA PRO A 127 1.77 -10.64 -6.89
C PRO A 127 2.88 -11.67 -6.67
N ASP A 128 4.13 -11.23 -6.70
CA ASP A 128 5.31 -12.10 -6.58
C ASP A 128 5.94 -12.09 -5.18
N ALA A 129 5.42 -11.27 -4.26
CA ALA A 129 5.95 -11.06 -2.92
C ALA A 129 5.05 -11.64 -1.82
N PRO A 130 5.65 -12.04 -0.67
CA PRO A 130 4.88 -12.33 0.53
C PRO A 130 4.33 -11.04 1.13
N VAL A 131 3.04 -11.02 1.43
CA VAL A 131 2.32 -9.92 2.09
C VAL A 131 1.96 -10.34 3.50
N SER A 132 2.43 -9.57 4.49
CA SER A 132 1.97 -9.64 5.88
C SER A 132 1.10 -8.44 6.18
N TYR A 133 -0.10 -8.71 6.68
CA TYR A 133 -1.05 -7.69 7.08
C TYR A 133 -1.63 -8.02 8.45
N ALA A 134 -1.58 -7.07 9.37
CA ALA A 134 -2.25 -7.17 10.66
C ALA A 134 -3.45 -6.22 10.65
N GLY A 135 -4.66 -6.79 10.53
CA GLY A 135 -5.90 -6.03 10.64
C GLY A 135 -6.17 -5.61 12.07
N ASN A 136 -6.71 -4.40 12.25
CA ASN A 136 -7.13 -3.89 13.55
C ASN A 136 -8.66 -3.72 13.62
N SER A 137 -9.17 -3.69 14.84
CA SER A 137 -10.61 -3.61 15.15
C SER A 137 -11.28 -2.31 14.69
N ASP A 138 -10.50 -1.29 14.30
CA ASP A 138 -11.00 0.03 13.88
C ASP A 138 -11.19 0.13 12.35
N MET A 139 -11.09 -1.00 11.65
CA MET A 139 -11.30 -1.11 10.20
C MET A 139 -12.76 -0.90 9.76
N SER A 140 -13.69 -0.59 10.66
CA SER A 140 -15.05 -0.18 10.28
C SER A 140 -15.02 1.09 9.42
N GLY A 141 -15.43 1.02 8.14
CA GLY A 141 -15.48 2.17 7.23
C GLY A 141 -14.69 1.98 5.93
N GLN A 142 -13.74 2.88 5.65
CA GLN A 142 -12.94 2.84 4.42
C GLN A 142 -12.02 1.60 4.35
N GLY A 143 -11.54 1.13 5.50
CA GLY A 143 -10.69 -0.07 5.62
C GLY A 143 -11.38 -1.38 5.20
N ASP A 144 -12.72 -1.42 5.22
CA ASP A 144 -13.50 -2.60 4.83
C ASP A 144 -13.37 -2.96 3.34
N CYS A 145 -12.81 -2.04 2.54
CA CYS A 145 -12.62 -2.16 1.11
C CYS A 145 -11.19 -2.47 0.69
N LEU A 146 -10.42 -3.05 1.59
CA LEU A 146 -9.11 -3.59 1.28
C LEU A 146 -9.22 -4.84 0.39
N ARG A 147 -8.37 -4.91 -0.63
CA ARG A 147 -8.18 -6.07 -1.51
C ARG A 147 -6.69 -6.39 -1.56
N LEU A 148 -6.29 -7.51 -0.98
CA LEU A 148 -4.90 -7.96 -0.95
C LEU A 148 -4.65 -8.98 -2.05
N VAL A 149 -3.61 -8.75 -2.85
CA VAL A 149 -3.08 -9.71 -3.81
C VAL A 149 -1.61 -9.88 -3.52
N GLY A 150 -1.17 -11.10 -3.26
CA GLY A 150 0.25 -11.42 -3.13
C GLY A 150 0.52 -12.90 -3.28
N LYS A 151 1.79 -13.27 -3.44
CA LYS A 151 2.22 -14.67 -3.60
C LYS A 151 1.77 -15.54 -2.43
N THR A 152 1.88 -14.97 -1.23
CA THR A 152 1.27 -15.48 -0.01
C THR A 152 0.72 -14.28 0.76
N VAL A 153 -0.48 -14.40 1.30
CA VAL A 153 -1.07 -13.36 2.15
C VAL A 153 -1.27 -13.92 3.55
N GLN A 154 -0.49 -13.43 4.51
CA GLN A 154 -0.68 -13.72 5.92
C GLN A 154 -1.48 -12.58 6.55
N MET A 155 -2.68 -12.90 7.05
CA MET A 155 -3.53 -11.96 7.75
C MET A 155 -3.62 -12.34 9.23
N THR A 156 -3.34 -11.39 10.11
CA THR A 156 -3.49 -11.53 11.57
C THR A 156 -4.36 -10.41 12.14
N GLY A 157 -4.91 -10.58 13.34
CA GLY A 157 -5.78 -9.59 13.98
C GLY A 157 -7.23 -9.59 13.49
N ASN A 158 -8.02 -8.59 13.90
CA ASN A 158 -9.42 -8.46 13.54
C ASN A 158 -9.52 -7.70 12.22
N SER A 159 -10.12 -8.29 11.19
CA SER A 159 -10.41 -7.61 9.92
C SER A 159 -11.90 -7.67 9.64
N SER A 160 -12.49 -6.53 9.28
CA SER A 160 -13.84 -6.47 8.72
C SER A 160 -13.76 -6.47 7.19
N ILE A 161 -14.73 -7.11 6.54
CA ILE A 161 -14.82 -7.23 5.07
C ILE A 161 -16.16 -6.63 4.65
N LYS A 162 -16.13 -5.67 3.72
CA LYS A 162 -17.34 -5.16 3.05
C LYS A 162 -17.39 -5.62 1.59
N THR A 163 -18.59 -6.00 1.18
CA THR A 163 -18.90 -6.54 -0.15
C THR A 163 -19.12 -5.43 -1.18
N ASP A 164 -19.75 -4.31 -0.82
CA ASP A 164 -19.86 -3.13 -1.70
C ASP A 164 -18.72 -2.13 -1.46
N CYS A 165 -17.77 -2.16 -2.40
CA CYS A 165 -16.57 -1.33 -2.40
C CYS A 165 -16.38 -0.58 -3.72
N SER A 166 -17.41 -0.52 -4.55
CA SER A 166 -17.37 0.05 -5.91
C SER A 166 -16.79 1.47 -5.95
N ALA A 167 -17.19 2.32 -5.00
CA ALA A 167 -16.70 3.71 -4.87
C ALA A 167 -15.22 3.82 -4.46
N VAL A 168 -14.71 2.86 -3.69
CA VAL A 168 -13.30 2.84 -3.25
C VAL A 168 -12.41 2.18 -4.29
N LEU A 169 -12.91 1.15 -4.98
CA LEU A 169 -12.15 0.37 -5.97
C LEU A 169 -12.18 0.97 -7.38
N GLY A 170 -12.76 2.16 -7.56
CA GLY A 170 -12.81 2.84 -8.86
C GLY A 170 -13.51 2.01 -9.94
N SER A 171 -14.61 1.33 -9.57
CA SER A 171 -15.36 0.41 -10.45
C SER A 171 -14.57 -0.81 -10.97
N ARG A 172 -13.39 -1.11 -10.42
CA ARG A 172 -12.66 -2.34 -10.74
C ARG A 172 -13.34 -3.55 -10.08
N GLU A 173 -13.73 -4.52 -10.89
CA GLU A 173 -14.28 -5.78 -10.41
C GLU A 173 -13.17 -6.78 -10.08
N MET A 174 -13.26 -7.41 -8.90
CA MET A 174 -12.51 -8.63 -8.61
C MET A 174 -13.51 -9.78 -8.54
N TYR A 175 -13.41 -10.73 -9.46
CA TYR A 175 -14.09 -12.02 -9.31
C TYR A 175 -13.32 -12.81 -8.24
N ALA A 176 -13.98 -13.10 -7.11
CA ALA A 176 -13.41 -13.95 -6.06
C ALA A 176 -13.25 -15.39 -6.57
N SER A 177 -12.21 -15.70 -7.35
CA SER A 177 -11.81 -17.06 -7.64
C SER A 177 -10.95 -17.59 -6.49
N ARG A 178 -11.57 -18.43 -5.65
CA ARG A 178 -11.08 -19.06 -4.41
C ARG A 178 -9.62 -19.55 -4.42
N LEU A 179 -8.86 -19.16 -3.40
CA LEU A 179 -8.24 -20.06 -2.39
C LEU A 179 -7.62 -19.20 -1.27
N ILE A 180 -8.38 -18.95 -0.20
CA ILE A 180 -7.81 -18.49 1.08
C ILE A 180 -7.48 -19.76 1.86
N THR A 181 -6.22 -20.17 1.85
CA THR A 181 -5.76 -21.17 2.83
C THR A 181 -5.45 -20.42 4.12
N LEU A 182 -6.40 -20.44 5.05
CA LEU A 182 -6.14 -20.07 6.44
C LEU A 182 -5.14 -21.09 7.01
N VAL A 183 -3.90 -20.64 7.25
CA VAL A 183 -2.93 -21.43 7.98
C VAL A 183 -3.32 -21.35 9.47
N LYS A 184 -3.59 -22.52 10.05
CA LYS A 184 -3.99 -22.70 11.45
C LYS A 184 -2.83 -22.46 12.40
#